data_AF-A0A662T5L2-F1
#
_entry.id   AF-A0A662T5L2-F1
#
_cell.length_a   1.000
_cell.length_b   1.000
_cell.length_c   1.000
_cell.angle_alpha   90.00
_cell.angle_beta   90.00
_cell.angle_gamma   90.00
#
_symmetry.space_group_name_H-M   'P 1'
#
loop_
_entity.id
_entity.type
_entity.pdbx_description
1 polymer ?
#
loop_
_entity_poly.entity_id
_entity_poly.type
_entity_poly.pdbx_seq_one_letter_code
_entity_poly.pdbx_strand_id
1 'polypeptide(L)'
;MGIDIWSFSYRILGKIASRWTKYFKDLSDNILKAGINASPDAYISFLWLSTITSFAGSFIISYIYFYFIQGFTLFHSIILAISTTVLFTLIVFIIIYAYPSI
;
A
#
# COMPACT_ATOMS: atom_id res chain seq x y z
N MET A 1 -10.22 -22.55 8.99
CA MET A 1 -10.02 -21.59 7.89
C MET A 1 -9.03 -20.55 8.37
N GLY A 2 -7.77 -20.61 7.91
CA GLY A 2 -6.78 -19.60 8.25
C GLY A 2 -7.22 -18.24 7.71
N ILE A 3 -7.00 -17.17 8.47
CA ILE A 3 -7.21 -15.81 7.99
C ILE A 3 -6.13 -15.55 6.96
N ASP A 4 -6.45 -15.72 5.68
CA ASP A 4 -5.54 -15.40 4.60
C ASP A 4 -5.46 -13.87 4.45
N ILE A 5 -4.28 -13.31 4.23
CA ILE A 5 -4.04 -11.86 4.27
C ILE A 5 -4.89 -11.12 3.23
N TRP A 6 -5.17 -11.80 2.11
CA TRP A 6 -6.06 -11.36 1.04
C TRP A 6 -7.51 -11.23 1.52
N SER A 7 -8.00 -12.24 2.26
CA SER A 7 -9.37 -12.26 2.78
C SER A 7 -9.59 -11.20 3.85
N PHE A 8 -8.58 -10.96 4.70
CA PHE A 8 -8.60 -9.89 5.69
C PHE A 8 -8.68 -8.52 5.03
N SER A 9 -7.84 -8.30 4.02
CA SER A 9 -7.79 -7.03 3.28
C SER A 9 -9.12 -6.75 2.54
N TYR A 10 -9.69 -7.78 1.90
CA TYR A 10 -10.99 -7.69 1.25
C TYR A 10 -12.12 -7.37 2.23
N ARG A 11 -12.06 -7.88 3.47
CA ARG A 11 -13.08 -7.59 4.48
C ARG A 11 -13.07 -6.12 4.91
N ILE A 12 -11.90 -5.47 4.90
CA ILE A 12 -11.77 -4.05 5.26
C ILE A 12 -12.10 -3.14 4.07
N LEU A 13 -11.53 -3.41 2.90
CA LEU A 13 -11.58 -2.50 1.75
C LEU A 13 -12.35 -3.02 0.54
N GLY A 14 -12.95 -4.21 0.58
CA GLY A 14 -13.51 -4.89 -0.59
C GLY A 14 -14.58 -4.11 -1.35
N LYS A 15 -15.43 -3.34 -0.66
CA LYS A 15 -16.44 -2.47 -1.30
C LYS A 15 -15.84 -1.26 -2.04
N ILE A 16 -14.66 -0.81 -1.59
CA ILE A 16 -13.91 0.25 -2.25
C ILE A 16 -13.14 -0.39 -3.39
N ALA A 17 -12.35 -1.44 -3.12
CA ALA A 17 -11.56 -2.13 -4.11
C ALA A 17 -12.37 -2.60 -5.34
N SER A 18 -13.58 -3.13 -5.15
CA SER A 18 -14.46 -3.60 -6.24
C SER A 18 -14.87 -2.50 -7.23
N ARG A 19 -14.87 -1.23 -6.80
CA ARG A 19 -15.07 -0.08 -7.72
C ARG A 19 -13.82 0.23 -8.52
N TRP A 20 -12.65 -0.02 -7.94
CA TRP A 20 -11.36 0.30 -8.54
C TRP A 20 -10.83 -0.82 -9.43
N THR A 21 -11.27 -2.06 -9.25
CA THR A 21 -10.87 -3.22 -10.07
C THR A 21 -10.99 -2.98 -11.57
N LYS A 22 -12.01 -2.21 -11.99
CA LYS A 22 -12.23 -1.87 -13.40
C LYS A 22 -11.08 -1.08 -14.04
N TYR A 23 -10.31 -0.35 -13.23
CA TYR A 23 -9.14 0.42 -13.68
C TYR A 23 -7.85 -0.41 -13.68
N PHE A 24 -7.88 -1.61 -13.11
CA PHE A 24 -6.72 -2.50 -12.94
C PHE A 24 -6.93 -3.83 -13.68
N LYS A 25 -7.43 -3.77 -14.93
CA LYS A 25 -7.67 -4.96 -15.76
C LYS A 25 -6.39 -5.77 -15.99
N ASP A 26 -5.30 -5.07 -16.34
CA ASP A 26 -4.00 -5.72 -16.57
C ASP A 26 -3.50 -6.45 -15.32
N LEU A 27 -3.70 -5.87 -14.13
CA LEU A 27 -3.34 -6.51 -12.87
C LEU A 27 -4.18 -7.78 -12.62
N SER A 28 -5.46 -7.76 -12.99
CA SER A 28 -6.33 -8.94 -12.86
C SER A 28 -5.85 -10.09 -13.72
N ASP A 29 -5.43 -9.80 -14.96
CA ASP A 29 -4.86 -10.80 -15.87
C ASP A 29 -3.50 -11.32 -15.37
N ASN A 30 -2.67 -10.44 -14.80
CA ASN A 30 -1.36 -10.83 -14.26
C ASN A 30 -1.47 -11.68 -12.99
N ILE A 31 -2.42 -11.39 -12.10
CA ILE A 31 -2.72 -12.23 -10.91
C ILE A 31 -3.10 -13.66 -11.33
N LEU A 32 -3.94 -13.79 -12.36
CA LEU A 32 -4.33 -15.09 -12.90
C LEU A 32 -3.14 -15.84 -13.51
N LYS A 33 -2.28 -15.14 -14.28
CA LYS A 33 -1.07 -15.71 -14.89
C LYS A 33 -0.03 -16.14 -13.85
N ALA A 34 0.15 -15.37 -12.78
CA ALA A 34 1.08 -15.67 -11.71
C ALA A 34 0.61 -16.80 -10.77
N GLY A 35 -0.59 -17.35 -10.97
CA GLY A 35 -1.12 -18.44 -10.15
C GLY A 35 -1.38 -18.04 -8.69
N ILE A 36 -1.55 -16.74 -8.42
CA ILE A 36 -1.81 -16.24 -7.07
C ILE A 36 -3.21 -16.69 -6.66
N ASN A 37 -3.31 -17.38 -5.52
CA ASN A 37 -4.57 -17.89 -4.98
C ASN A 37 -5.39 -16.79 -4.28
N ALA A 38 -5.65 -15.69 -4.99
CA ALA A 38 -6.45 -14.55 -4.51
C ALA A 38 -7.32 -14.02 -5.65
N SER A 39 -8.53 -13.58 -5.34
CA SER A 39 -9.34 -12.87 -6.33
C SER A 39 -8.71 -11.50 -6.63
N PRO A 40 -8.88 -10.96 -7.85
CA PRO A 40 -8.37 -9.63 -8.20
C PRO A 40 -8.83 -8.53 -7.22
N ASP A 41 -10.09 -8.59 -6.78
CA ASP A 41 -10.60 -7.65 -5.79
C ASP A 41 -9.90 -7.76 -4.43
N ALA A 42 -9.59 -8.98 -3.98
CA ALA A 42 -8.91 -9.22 -2.71
C ALA A 42 -7.45 -8.74 -2.77
N TYR A 43 -6.79 -8.96 -3.91
CA TYR A 43 -5.44 -8.47 -4.15
C TYR A 43 -5.38 -6.94 -4.20
N ILE A 44 -6.30 -6.29 -4.93
CA ILE A 44 -6.37 -4.82 -4.98
C ILE A 44 -6.71 -4.24 -3.60
N SER A 45 -7.56 -4.91 -2.83
CA SER A 45 -7.82 -4.53 -1.44
C SER A 45 -6.53 -4.59 -0.60
N PHE A 46 -5.73 -5.65 -0.77
CA PHE A 46 -4.44 -5.80 -0.09
C PHE A 46 -3.43 -4.73 -0.52
N LEU A 47 -3.36 -4.43 -1.82
CA LEU A 47 -2.50 -3.38 -2.36
C LEU A 47 -2.85 -2.02 -1.75
N TRP A 48 -4.13 -1.65 -1.69
CA TRP A 48 -4.55 -0.41 -1.05
C TRP A 48 -4.30 -0.40 0.45
N LEU A 49 -4.62 -1.50 1.15
CA LEU A 49 -4.39 -1.60 2.58
C LEU A 49 -2.91 -1.42 2.90
N SER A 50 -2.04 -2.15 2.21
CA SER A 50 -0.59 -2.09 2.38
C SER A 50 -0.03 -0.71 2.07
N THR A 51 -0.56 -0.04 1.04
CA THR A 51 -0.17 1.32 0.67
C THR A 51 -0.55 2.32 1.78
N ILE A 52 -1.78 2.26 2.30
CA ILE A 52 -2.26 3.13 3.38
C ILE A 52 -1.48 2.88 4.67
N THR A 53 -1.28 1.62 5.03
CA THR A 53 -0.51 1.24 6.23
C THR A 53 0.95 1.69 6.11
N SER A 54 1.56 1.54 4.93
CA SER A 54 2.93 2.00 4.69
C SER A 54 3.04 3.52 4.70
N PHE A 55 2.05 4.24 4.17
CA PHE A 55 1.99 5.69 4.26
C PHE A 55 1.89 6.15 5.71
N ALA A 56 0.94 5.63 6.48
CA ALA A 56 0.77 6.00 7.88
C ALA A 56 2.02 5.68 8.72
N GLY A 57 2.56 4.47 8.56
CA GLY A 57 3.76 4.03 9.27
C GLY A 57 4.99 4.87 8.92
N SER A 58 5.26 5.07 7.63
CA SER A 58 6.42 5.85 7.18
C SER A 58 6.32 7.32 7.56
N PHE A 59 5.12 7.91 7.55
CA PHE A 59 4.92 9.29 8.01
C PHE A 59 5.23 9.44 9.49
N ILE A 60 4.67 8.57 10.34
CA ILE A 60 4.91 8.62 11.79
C ILE A 60 6.39 8.45 12.09
N ILE A 61 7.04 7.45 11.48
CA ILE A 61 8.47 7.19 11.69
C ILE A 61 9.32 8.37 11.21
N SER A 62 9.06 8.88 10.00
CA SER A 62 9.84 9.99 9.43
C SER A 62 9.64 11.27 10.23
N TYR A 63 8.41 11.58 10.64
CA TYR A 63 8.11 12.73 11.48
C TYR A 63 8.82 12.63 12.82
N ILE A 64 8.77 11.47 13.48
CA ILE A 64 9.46 11.27 14.75
C ILE A 64 10.97 11.47 14.59
N TYR A 65 11.55 10.91 13.53
CA TYR A 65 12.97 11.03 13.24
C TYR A 65 13.38 12.48 12.99
N PHE A 66 12.69 13.21 12.11
CA PHE A 66 13.07 14.59 11.79
C PHE A 66 12.80 15.57 12.93
N TYR A 67 11.69 15.43 13.65
CA TYR A 67 11.32 16.36 14.71
C TYR A 67 12.05 16.07 16.02
N PHE A 68 12.00 14.84 16.52
CA PHE A 68 12.54 14.51 17.84
C PHE A 68 14.02 14.13 17.83
N ILE A 69 14.52 13.47 16.77
CA ILE A 69 15.90 12.99 16.73
C ILE A 69 16.82 14.04 16.10
N GLN A 70 16.44 14.61 14.96
CA GLN A 70 17.23 15.63 14.27
C GLN A 70 16.97 17.06 14.80
N GLY A 71 15.88 17.27 15.54
CA GLY A 71 15.56 18.57 16.13
C GLY A 71 15.18 19.65 15.12
N PHE A 72 14.70 19.27 13.93
CA PHE A 72 14.24 20.24 12.94
C PHE A 72 12.98 20.97 13.39
N THR A 73 12.74 22.17 12.86
CA THR A 73 11.49 22.89 13.16
C THR A 73 10.29 22.09 12.66
N LEU A 74 9.12 22.33 13.27
CA LEU A 74 7.89 21.62 12.96
C LEU A 74 7.59 21.63 11.45
N PHE A 75 7.72 22.80 10.82
CA PHE A 75 7.45 22.97 9.39
C PHE A 75 8.39 22.13 8.51
N HIS A 76 9.70 22.16 8.76
CA HIS A 76 10.68 21.35 8.01
C HIS A 76 10.45 19.85 8.23
N SER A 77 10.16 19.45 9.46
CA SER A 77 9.89 18.05 9.80
C SER A 77 8.68 17.51 9.06
N ILE A 78 7.60 18.28 8.96
CA ILE A 78 6.39 17.89 8.21
C ILE A 78 6.71 17.78 6.72
N ILE A 79 7.37 18.76 6.12
CA ILE A 79 7.69 18.73 4.68
C ILE A 79 8.54 17.51 4.35
N LEU A 80 9.63 17.29 5.11
CA LEU A 80 10.52 16.17 4.88
C LEU A 80 9.81 14.83 5.13
N ALA A 81 9.01 14.72 6.20
CA ALA A 81 8.23 13.52 6.46
C ALA A 81 7.27 13.22 5.32
N ILE A 82 6.55 14.21 4.77
CA ILE A 82 5.66 14.01 3.61
C ILE A 82 6.47 13.54 2.40
N SER A 83 7.58 14.21 2.06
CA SER A 83 8.41 13.84 0.91
C SER A 83 8.94 12.40 1.01
N THR A 84 9.48 12.01 2.17
CA THR A 84 9.97 10.65 2.42
C THR A 84 8.84 9.63 2.39
N THR A 85 7.69 9.96 2.99
CA THR A 85 6.49 9.10 3.01
C THR A 85 5.99 8.83 1.61
N VAL A 86 5.89 9.87 0.76
CA VAL A 86 5.42 9.73 -0.62
C VAL A 86 6.35 8.82 -1.41
N LEU A 87 7.66 9.03 -1.33
CA LEU A 87 8.64 8.17 -2.01
C LEU A 87 8.54 6.71 -1.54
N PHE A 88 8.52 6.50 -0.23
CA PHE A 88 8.45 5.14 0.33
C PHE A 88 7.14 4.44 -0.05
N THR A 89 6.02 5.14 0.05
CA THR A 89 4.69 4.61 -0.29
C THR A 89 4.61 4.27 -1.78
N LEU A 90 5.19 5.09 -2.66
CA LEU A 90 5.26 4.79 -4.09
C LEU A 90 6.08 3.53 -4.37
N ILE A 91 7.22 3.36 -3.69
CA ILE A 91 8.05 2.15 -3.82
C ILE A 91 7.25 0.91 -3.39
N VAL A 92 6.59 0.95 -2.23
CA VAL A 92 5.75 -0.15 -1.75
C VAL A 92 4.63 -0.45 -2.74
N PHE A 93 3.93 0.58 -3.22
CA PHE A 93 2.86 0.43 -4.19
C PHE A 93 3.36 -0.25 -5.47
N ILE A 94 4.48 0.21 -6.03
CA ILE A 94 5.06 -0.35 -7.25
C ILE A 94 5.48 -1.80 -7.04
N ILE A 95 6.11 -2.13 -5.91
CA ILE A 95 6.53 -3.51 -5.62
C ILE A 95 5.32 -4.44 -5.57
N ILE A 96 4.28 -4.07 -4.82
CA ILE A 96 3.07 -4.91 -4.68
C ILE A 96 2.30 -4.96 -5.99
N TYR A 97 2.22 -3.87 -6.73
CA TYR A 97 1.55 -3.82 -8.03
C TYR A 97 2.28 -4.67 -9.08
N ALA A 98 3.61 -4.60 -9.12
CA ALA A 98 4.43 -5.30 -10.10
C ALA A 98 4.62 -6.79 -9.76
N TYR A 99 4.45 -7.18 -8.49
CA TYR A 99 4.68 -8.56 -8.03
C TYR A 99 4.03 -9.66 -8.89
N PRO A 100 2.74 -9.56 -9.32
CA PRO A 100 2.12 -10.57 -10.18
C PRO A 100 2.61 -10.55 -11.64
N SER A 101 3.40 -9.55 -12.02
CA SER A 101 3.93 -9.39 -13.39
C SER A 101 5.33 -9.97 -13.55
N ILE A 102 5.93 -10.44 -12.45
CA ILE A 102 7.24 -11.09 -12.38
C ILE A 102 7.02 -12.60 -12.39
#